data_AF-A0A562WTA3-F1
#
_entry.id   AF-A0A562WTA3-F1
#
_cell.length_a   1.000
_cell.length_b   1.000
_cell.length_c   1.000
_cell.angle_alpha   90.00
_cell.angle_beta   90.00
_cell.angle_gamma   90.00
#
_symmetry.space_group_name_H-M   'P 1'
#
loop_
_entity.id
_entity.type
_entity.pdbx_description
1 polymer ?
#
loop_
_entity_poly.entity_id
_entity_poly.type
_entity_poly.pdbx_seq_one_letter_code
_entity_poly.pdbx_strand_id
1 'polypeptide(L)'
;MKLAVMIASGAILAAFQVNAQEQQVFKNSMDRLNYGIGVETARNLKNQGVDVNLDLLIQGVKDGLSGRPLLVSEKELRGSIVSFQSELRRRQAVSKRLATMGNISSGVVRFK
;
A
#
# COMPACT_ATOMS: atom_id res chain seq x y z
N MET A 1 -49.67 36.16 21.71
CA MET A 1 -48.45 36.57 22.45
C MET A 1 -48.03 35.36 23.28
N LYS A 2 -47.18 34.48 22.74
CA LYS A 2 -45.71 34.43 22.93
C LYS A 2 -45.30 34.25 24.40
N LEU A 3 -44.82 33.05 24.73
CA LEU A 3 -43.78 32.71 25.74
C LEU A 3 -43.72 31.17 25.82
N ALA A 4 -43.10 30.48 24.86
CA ALA A 4 -41.67 30.14 24.85
C ALA A 4 -41.21 29.41 26.12
N VAL A 5 -41.59 28.14 26.24
CA VAL A 5 -40.95 27.18 27.16
C VAL A 5 -39.63 26.76 26.51
N MET A 6 -38.55 27.45 26.89
CA MET A 6 -37.18 27.01 26.63
C MET A 6 -36.83 25.94 27.66
N ILE A 7 -36.89 24.68 27.25
CA ILE A 7 -36.32 23.55 27.99
C ILE A 7 -34.80 23.65 27.85
N ALA A 8 -34.16 24.30 28.82
CA ALA A 8 -32.75 24.12 29.11
C ALA A 8 -32.63 22.88 30.01
N SER A 9 -32.49 21.71 29.41
CA SER A 9 -32.04 20.49 30.11
C SER A 9 -30.70 20.08 29.55
N GLY A 10 -29.65 20.47 30.28
CA GLY A 10 -28.33 19.88 30.15
C GLY A 10 -28.37 18.44 30.61
N ALA A 11 -28.14 17.52 29.68
CA ALA A 11 -27.67 16.16 29.95
C ALA A 11 -26.64 15.85 28.86
N ILE A 12 -25.40 16.26 29.13
CA ILE A 12 -24.21 15.84 28.38
C ILE A 12 -23.73 14.52 29.01
N LEU A 13 -23.21 13.61 28.18
CA LEU A 13 -22.57 12.31 28.46
C LEU A 13 -23.56 11.13 28.63
N ALA A 14 -23.52 10.04 27.86
CA ALA A 14 -22.53 9.57 26.91
C ALA A 14 -23.24 8.74 25.83
N ALA A 15 -23.27 9.26 24.60
CA ALA A 15 -23.35 8.36 23.45
C ALA A 15 -22.01 7.64 23.42
N PHE A 16 -21.93 6.45 24.02
CA PHE A 16 -20.95 5.46 23.62
C PHE A 16 -21.25 5.14 22.15
N GLN A 17 -20.66 5.95 21.26
CA GLN A 17 -20.34 5.53 19.93
C GLN A 17 -19.37 4.36 20.14
N VAL A 18 -19.92 3.15 20.27
CA VAL A 18 -19.17 1.94 19.99
C VAL A 18 -18.77 2.11 18.54
N ASN A 19 -17.57 2.67 18.34
CA ASN A 19 -16.87 2.59 17.09
C ASN A 19 -16.56 1.10 16.96
N ALA A 20 -17.54 0.36 16.46
CA ALA A 20 -17.33 -0.90 15.82
C ALA A 20 -16.42 -0.56 14.64
N GLN A 21 -15.11 -0.50 14.91
CA GLN A 21 -14.13 -0.88 13.93
C GLN A 21 -14.66 -2.20 13.40
N GLU A 22 -15.30 -2.13 12.23
CA GLU A 22 -15.66 -3.26 11.42
C GLU A 22 -14.34 -3.98 11.18
N GLN A 23 -14.00 -4.87 12.11
CA GLN A 23 -12.93 -5.81 11.96
C GLN A 23 -13.40 -6.61 10.76
N GLN A 24 -12.80 -6.34 9.60
CA GLN A 24 -13.22 -6.91 8.33
C GLN A 24 -13.16 -8.43 8.50
N VAL A 25 -14.31 -9.03 8.83
CA VAL A 25 -14.39 -10.45 9.13
C VAL A 25 -14.23 -11.12 7.79
N PHE A 26 -13.08 -11.75 7.56
CA PHE A 26 -12.87 -12.57 6.37
C PHE A 26 -13.96 -13.65 6.36
N LYS A 27 -14.92 -13.52 5.45
CA LYS A 27 -16.12 -14.37 5.43
C LYS A 27 -15.79 -15.79 4.98
N ASN A 28 -14.70 -15.94 4.24
CA ASN A 28 -14.24 -17.22 3.70
C ASN A 28 -12.71 -17.23 3.50
N SER A 29 -12.16 -18.38 3.10
CA SER A 29 -10.73 -18.53 2.80
C SER A 29 -10.26 -17.71 1.60
N MET A 30 -11.14 -17.42 0.65
CA MET A 30 -10.82 -16.57 -0.51
C MET A 30 -10.60 -15.11 -0.09
N ASP A 31 -11.35 -14.59 0.87
CA ASP A 31 -11.15 -13.22 1.37
C ASP A 31 -9.78 -13.06 2.04
N ARG A 32 -9.35 -14.07 2.83
CA ARG A 32 -7.99 -14.10 3.40
C ARG A 32 -6.92 -14.19 2.34
N LEU A 33 -7.13 -14.99 1.30
CA LEU A 33 -6.21 -15.12 0.18
C LEU A 33 -6.04 -13.78 -0.55
N ASN A 34 -7.15 -13.12 -0.90
CA ASN A 34 -7.15 -11.83 -1.58
C ASN A 34 -6.44 -10.74 -0.74
N TYR A 35 -6.72 -10.70 0.56
CA TYR A 35 -6.04 -9.79 1.48
C TYR A 35 -4.54 -10.11 1.59
N GLY A 36 -4.18 -11.39 1.68
CA GLY A 36 -2.79 -11.85 1.70
C GLY A 36 -1.99 -11.43 0.46
N ILE A 37 -2.59 -11.53 -0.73
CA ILE A 37 -1.99 -11.05 -1.99
C ILE A 37 -1.74 -9.54 -1.91
N GLY A 38 -2.69 -8.76 -1.41
CA GLY A 38 -2.54 -7.31 -1.23
C GLY A 38 -1.41 -6.97 -0.25
N VAL A 39 -1.34 -7.66 0.89
CA VAL A 39 -0.27 -7.47 1.90
C VAL A 39 1.10 -7.78 1.32
N GLU A 40 1.23 -8.91 0.62
CA GLU A 40 2.51 -9.31 0.03
C GLU A 40 2.95 -8.34 -1.06
N THR A 41 2.01 -7.88 -1.89
CA THR A 41 2.28 -6.85 -2.91
C THR A 41 2.77 -5.55 -2.26
N ALA A 42 2.08 -5.06 -1.23
CA ALA A 42 2.47 -3.84 -0.52
C ALA A 42 3.86 -3.96 0.14
N ARG A 43 4.16 -5.10 0.77
CA ARG A 43 5.48 -5.37 1.36
C ARG A 43 6.58 -5.33 0.31
N ASN A 44 6.36 -5.95 -0.85
CA ASN A 44 7.33 -5.95 -1.94
C ASN A 44 7.57 -4.53 -2.49
N LEU A 45 6.52 -3.74 -2.67
CA LEU A 45 6.63 -2.34 -3.10
C LEU A 45 7.40 -1.49 -2.08
N LYS A 46 7.11 -1.65 -0.79
CA LYS A 46 7.82 -0.97 0.30
C LYS A 46 9.30 -1.36 0.34
N ASN A 47 9.62 -2.64 0.22
CA ASN A 47 10.99 -3.14 0.23
C ASN A 47 11.81 -2.61 -0.97
N GLN A 48 11.14 -2.35 -2.10
CA GLN A 48 11.76 -1.74 -3.28
C GLN A 48 11.82 -0.20 -3.20
N GLY A 49 11.25 0.41 -2.15
CA GLY A 49 11.21 1.86 -1.98
C GLY A 49 10.41 2.57 -3.07
N VAL A 50 9.36 1.92 -3.56
CA VAL A 50 8.51 2.43 -4.63
C VAL A 50 7.38 3.24 -4.00
N ASP A 51 7.26 4.50 -4.41
CA ASP A 51 6.11 5.33 -4.03
C ASP A 51 4.93 5.00 -4.94
N VAL A 52 3.76 4.78 -4.35
CA VAL A 52 2.59 4.24 -5.05
C VAL A 52 1.36 5.03 -4.66
N ASN A 53 0.66 5.55 -5.66
CA ASN A 53 -0.70 6.03 -5.50
C ASN A 53 -1.66 4.84 -5.38
N LEU A 54 -2.18 4.61 -4.19
CA LEU A 54 -3.03 3.45 -3.89
C LEU A 54 -4.35 3.46 -4.67
N ASP A 55 -4.97 4.63 -4.85
CA ASP A 55 -6.23 4.74 -5.57
C ASP A 55 -6.08 4.33 -7.04
N LEU A 56 -5.03 4.81 -7.70
CA LEU A 56 -4.70 4.43 -9.09
C LEU A 56 -4.27 2.97 -9.20
N LEU A 57 -3.54 2.43 -8.22
CA LEU A 57 -3.16 1.02 -8.21
C LEU A 57 -4.41 0.13 -8.13
N ILE A 58 -5.32 0.42 -7.19
CA ILE A 58 -6.57 -0.34 -7.02
C ILE A 58 -7.43 -0.22 -8.28
N GLN A 59 -7.51 0.97 -8.88
CA GLN A 59 -8.24 1.17 -10.12
C GLN A 59 -7.65 0.35 -11.27
N GLY A 60 -6.32 0.36 -11.45
CA GLY A 60 -5.66 -0.46 -12.48
C GLY A 60 -5.90 -1.97 -12.30
N VAL A 61 -5.91 -2.45 -11.06
CA VAL A 61 -6.28 -3.86 -10.77
C VAL A 61 -7.73 -4.15 -11.16
N LYS A 62 -8.67 -3.26 -10.83
CA LYS A 62 -10.09 -3.42 -11.20
C LYS A 62 -10.29 -3.41 -12.72
N ASP A 63 -9.65 -2.49 -13.42
CA ASP A 63 -9.79 -2.34 -14.87
C ASP A 63 -9.20 -3.55 -15.60
N GLY A 64 -8.01 -4.01 -15.18
CA GLY A 64 -7.37 -5.22 -15.72
C GLY A 64 -8.16 -6.50 -15.47
N LEU A 65 -8.77 -6.67 -14.29
CA LEU A 65 -9.60 -7.84 -13.97
C LEU A 65 -10.94 -7.84 -14.71
N SER A 66 -11.51 -6.66 -14.95
CA SER A 66 -12.80 -6.52 -15.62
C SER A 66 -12.73 -6.45 -17.14
N GLY A 67 -11.53 -6.35 -17.71
CA GLY A 67 -11.32 -6.19 -19.15
C GLY A 67 -11.84 -4.85 -19.69
N ARG A 68 -12.00 -3.86 -18.81
CA ARG A 68 -12.46 -2.52 -19.19
C ARG A 68 -11.34 -1.72 -19.86
N PRO A 69 -11.68 -0.67 -20.63
CA PRO A 69 -10.68 0.26 -21.15
C PRO A 69 -9.81 0.81 -20.03
N LEU A 70 -8.49 0.75 -20.23
CA LEU A 70 -7.51 1.28 -19.29
C LEU A 70 -7.51 2.82 -19.34
N LEU A 71 -7.11 3.45 -18.23
CA LEU A 71 -6.96 4.90 -18.14
C LEU A 71 -5.90 5.50 -19.09
N VAL A 72 -4.96 4.66 -19.53
CA VAL A 72 -3.88 5.01 -20.46
C VAL A 72 -3.82 3.96 -21.56
N SER A 73 -3.25 4.31 -22.72
CA SER A 73 -3.11 3.33 -23.80
C SER A 73 -2.18 2.18 -23.38
N GLU A 74 -2.40 0.98 -23.94
CA GLU A 74 -1.51 -0.16 -23.67
C GLU A 74 -0.05 0.14 -24.02
N LYS A 75 0.18 0.94 -25.07
CA LYS A 75 1.51 1.32 -25.52
C LYS A 75 2.23 2.16 -24.45
N GLU A 76 1.55 3.16 -23.91
CA GLU A 76 2.09 4.01 -22.84
C GLU A 76 2.33 3.20 -21.58
N LEU A 77 1.37 2.35 -21.18
CA LEU A 77 1.51 1.49 -20.02
C LEU A 77 2.72 0.56 -20.13
N ARG A 78 2.90 -0.10 -21.27
CA ARG A 78 4.07 -0.97 -21.53
C ARG A 78 5.37 -0.19 -21.44
N GLY A 79 5.42 1.03 -22.00
CA GLY A 79 6.58 1.91 -21.90
C GLY A 79 6.94 2.26 -20.45
N SER A 80 5.94 2.63 -19.64
CA SER A 80 6.11 2.93 -18.22
C SER A 80 6.60 1.72 -17.43
N ILE A 81 6.03 0.53 -17.67
CA ILE A 81 6.42 -0.71 -17.00
C ILE A 81 7.87 -1.10 -17.34
N VAL A 82 8.27 -1.04 -18.61
CA VAL A 82 9.64 -1.36 -19.04
C VAL A 82 10.66 -0.40 -18.41
N SER A 83 10.32 0.88 -18.35
CA SER A 83 11.17 1.90 -17.72
C SER A 83 11.33 1.63 -16.23
N PHE A 84 10.23 1.34 -15.53
CA PHE A 84 10.23 0.99 -14.12
C PHE A 84 11.06 -0.27 -13.82
N GLN A 85 10.88 -1.35 -14.59
CA GLN A 85 11.66 -2.58 -14.43
C GLN A 85 13.17 -2.35 -14.61
N SER A 86 13.55 -1.49 -15.56
CA SER A 86 14.95 -1.15 -15.81
C SER A 86 15.56 -0.38 -14.64
N GLU A 87 14.80 0.55 -14.06
CA GLU A 87 15.21 1.27 -12.86
C GLU A 87 15.38 0.33 -11.65
N LEU A 88 14.44 -0.60 -11.44
CA LEU A 88 14.57 -1.61 -10.36
C LEU A 88 15.83 -2.47 -10.52
N ARG A 89 16.14 -2.94 -11.74
CA ARG A 89 17.37 -3.70 -12.02
C ARG A 89 18.62 -2.89 -11.70
N ARG A 90 18.63 -1.60 -12.07
CA ARG A 90 19.75 -0.70 -11.77
C ARG A 90 19.94 -0.53 -10.27
N ARG A 91 18.87 -0.31 -9.51
CA ARG A 91 18.90 -0.20 -8.04
C ARG A 91 19.42 -1.48 -7.39
N GLN A 92 18.96 -2.64 -7.85
CA GLN A 92 19.43 -3.93 -7.37
C GLN A 92 20.93 -4.13 -7.64
N ALA A 93 21.41 -3.81 -8.85
CA ALA A 93 22.83 -3.91 -9.17
C ALA A 93 23.70 -3.01 -8.27
N VAL A 94 23.25 -1.79 -7.97
CA VAL A 94 23.94 -0.88 -7.04
C VAL A 94 23.94 -1.46 -5.63
N SER A 95 22.78 -1.89 -5.11
CA SER A 95 22.68 -2.46 -3.75
C SER A 95 23.58 -3.68 -3.56
N LYS A 96 23.66 -4.57 -4.56
CA LYS A 96 24.51 -5.76 -4.54
C LYS A 96 25.99 -5.38 -4.49
N ARG A 97 26.44 -4.40 -5.28
CA ARG A 97 27.82 -3.90 -5.25
C ARG A 97 28.18 -3.32 -3.88
N LEU A 98 27.30 -2.50 -3.31
CA LEU A 98 27.50 -1.92 -1.98
C LEU A 98 27.59 -2.99 -0.88
N ALA A 99 26.72 -4.02 -0.93
CA ALA A 99 26.76 -5.13 0.01
C ALA A 99 28.09 -5.91 -0.09
N THR A 100 28.62 -6.14 -1.30
CA THR A 100 29.93 -6.78 -1.47
C THR A 100 31.07 -5.92 -0.91
N MET A 101 31.04 -4.60 -1.10
CA MET A 101 32.08 -3.69 -0.59
C MET A 101 32.06 -3.55 0.93
N GLY A 102 30.87 -3.49 1.55
CA GLY A 102 30.72 -3.43 3.01
C GLY A 102 31.21 -4.70 3.74
N ASN A 103 30.98 -5.86 3.12
CA ASN A 103 31.48 -7.13 3.66
C ASN A 103 32.99 -7.28 3.50
N ILE A 104 33.57 -6.81 2.40
CA ILE A 104 35.04 -6.83 2.21
C ILE A 104 35.74 -5.85 3.15
N SER A 105 35.17 -4.67 3.41
CA SER A 105 35.75 -3.69 4.34
C SER A 105 35.64 -4.09 5.82
N SER A 106 34.68 -4.95 6.18
CA SER A 106 34.57 -5.51 7.54
C SER A 106 35.39 -6.81 7.74
N GLY A 107 35.83 -7.46 6.66
CA GLY A 107 36.54 -8.75 6.69
C GLY A 107 38.07 -8.70 6.60
N VAL A 108 38.68 -7.54 6.36
CA VAL A 108 40.12 -7.45 6.01
C VAL A 108 41.04 -6.98 7.16
N VAL A 109 40.53 -6.71 8.37
CA VAL A 109 41.41 -6.33 9.51
C VAL A 109 41.20 -7.24 10.72
N ARG A 110 41.52 -8.52 10.56
CA ARG A 110 41.96 -9.39 11.66
C ARG A 110 43.08 -10.28 11.17
N PHE A 111 44.26 -9.70 11.04
CA PHE A 111 45.50 -10.45 11.12
C PHE A 111 46.17 -10.12 12.46
N LYS A 112 46.57 -11.20 13.13
CA LYS A 112 47.05 -11.29 14.50
C LYS A 112 48.41 -10.63 14.69
#